data_AF-A0A7V7K002-F1
#
_entry.id   AF-A0A7V7K002-F1
#
_cell.length_a   1.000
_cell.length_b   1.000
_cell.length_c   1.000
_cell.angle_alpha   90.00
_cell.angle_beta   90.00
_cell.angle_gamma   90.00
#
_symmetry.space_group_name_H-M   'P 1'
#
loop_
_entity.id
_entity.type
_entity.pdbx_description
1 polymer ?
#
loop_
_entity_poly.entity_id
_entity_poly.type
_entity_poly.pdbx_seq_one_letter_code
_entity_poly.pdbx_strand_id
1 'polypeptide(L)'
;MNDLTANTKFQEGLHLLKHPLLPLVRIVQLLYLTGPFERVAPILDELIEPIETATATYDKPGELLRPFLPELEMMEPLKHPAPPTYRILAENLEELDQFEAMELMICQQVITKELEQINSLLCGTCGCTLCCVGPTADMGHDFFEIPLSAPETALFALARIDNDDSRKLTANSEKVLQVNDTPFYQNQPALYHWQQGWSLILPKKSRCPNLDAASGGCMIYPQRPGVCRKPQIFPYALERAAEHDRIEDDHDLAAYIGRGKLLAVWDCPYVRELKDEIATYAELCGLEPVFKENKA
;
A
#
# COMPACT_ATOMS: atom_id res chain seq x y z
N MET A 1 -7.53 0.91 -28.35
CA MET A 1 -7.22 1.54 -27.06
C MET A 1 -7.98 2.85 -27.02
N ASN A 2 -8.87 3.03 -26.05
CA ASN A 2 -9.39 4.37 -25.78
C ASN A 2 -8.19 5.26 -25.45
N ASP A 3 -8.20 6.48 -25.98
CA ASP A 3 -7.17 7.47 -25.67
C ASP A 3 -7.30 7.87 -24.18
N LEU A 4 -6.59 7.14 -23.31
CA LEU A 4 -6.60 7.36 -21.86
C LEU A 4 -6.11 8.77 -21.53
N THR A 5 -5.31 9.37 -22.41
CA THR A 5 -4.75 10.70 -22.22
C THR A 5 -5.81 11.81 -22.30
N ALA A 6 -6.95 11.59 -22.93
CA ALA A 6 -8.06 12.55 -22.96
C ALA A 6 -8.90 12.56 -21.66
N ASN A 7 -8.68 11.60 -20.74
CA ASN A 7 -9.44 11.49 -19.50
C ASN A 7 -8.87 12.41 -18.41
N THR A 8 -9.69 13.33 -17.89
CA THR A 8 -9.30 14.28 -16.84
C THR A 8 -8.72 13.61 -15.60
N LYS A 9 -9.30 12.50 -15.12
CA LYS A 9 -8.77 11.77 -13.96
C LYS A 9 -7.43 11.11 -14.24
N PHE A 10 -7.24 10.61 -15.46
CA PHE A 10 -5.94 10.04 -15.85
C PHE A 10 -4.86 11.12 -15.84
N GLN A 11 -5.16 12.30 -16.39
CA GLN A 11 -4.25 13.45 -16.37
C GLN A 11 -3.97 13.96 -14.94
N GLU A 12 -4.97 14.00 -14.07
CA GLU A 12 -4.77 14.31 -12.64
C GLU A 12 -3.84 13.29 -11.96
N GLY A 13 -4.05 11.99 -12.21
CA GLY A 13 -3.19 10.93 -11.67
C GLY A 13 -1.75 11.02 -12.19
N LEU A 14 -1.59 11.30 -13.48
CA LEU A 14 -0.28 11.51 -14.12
C LEU A 14 0.41 12.76 -13.56
N HIS A 15 -0.34 13.84 -13.32
CA HIS A 15 0.20 15.05 -12.71
C HIS A 15 0.77 14.74 -11.33
N LEU A 16 0.00 14.05 -10.46
CA LEU A 16 0.48 13.64 -9.14
C LEU A 16 1.70 12.72 -9.21
N LEU A 17 1.73 11.76 -10.13
CA LEU A 17 2.89 10.88 -10.33
C LEU A 17 4.17 11.65 -10.70
N LYS A 18 4.05 12.83 -11.31
CA LYS A 18 5.19 13.70 -11.63
C LYS A 18 5.60 14.64 -10.49
N HIS A 19 4.82 14.68 -9.40
CA HIS A 19 5.02 15.57 -8.24
C HIS A 19 5.12 14.77 -6.93
N PRO A 20 6.11 13.86 -6.79
CA PRO A 20 6.26 13.03 -5.60
C PRO A 20 6.46 13.86 -4.33
N LEU A 21 5.76 13.52 -3.25
CA LEU A 21 5.86 14.27 -2.00
C LEU A 21 7.15 14.03 -1.20
N LEU A 22 7.82 12.89 -1.37
CA LEU A 22 8.96 12.50 -0.53
C LEU A 22 10.16 13.48 -0.59
N PRO A 23 10.52 14.11 -1.73
CA PRO A 23 11.46 15.22 -1.75
C PRO A 23 11.13 16.36 -0.77
N LEU A 24 9.85 16.75 -0.65
CA LEU A 24 9.44 17.78 0.32
C LEU A 24 9.57 17.29 1.76
N VAL A 25 9.25 16.02 2.01
CA VAL A 25 9.42 15.39 3.33
C VAL A 25 10.88 15.43 3.77
N ARG A 26 11.82 15.12 2.86
CA ARG A 26 13.26 15.21 3.13
C ARG A 26 13.72 16.64 3.42
N ILE A 27 13.14 17.64 2.76
CA ILE A 27 13.39 19.06 3.08
C ILE A 27 12.92 19.36 4.51
N VAL A 28 11.70 18.93 4.88
CA VAL A 28 11.18 19.09 6.25
C VAL A 28 12.08 18.40 7.28
N GLN A 29 12.54 17.18 6.98
CA GLN A 29 13.47 16.44 7.84
C GLN A 29 14.79 17.19 8.03
N LEU A 30 15.36 17.74 6.95
CA LEU A 30 16.57 18.56 7.02
C LEU A 30 16.34 19.81 7.87
N LEU A 31 15.27 20.56 7.61
CA LEU A 31 14.90 21.75 8.37
C LEU A 31 14.67 21.43 9.85
N TYR A 32 14.02 20.30 10.15
CA TYR A 32 13.81 19.84 11.50
C TYR A 32 15.15 19.62 12.19
N LEU A 33 16.06 18.85 11.59
CA LEU A 33 17.32 18.49 12.22
C LEU A 33 18.30 19.65 12.37
N THR A 34 18.41 20.51 11.35
CA THR A 34 19.41 21.58 11.34
C THR A 34 18.87 22.92 11.84
N GLY A 35 17.55 23.10 11.83
CA GLY A 35 16.89 24.35 12.21
C GLY A 35 16.53 24.43 13.70
N PRO A 36 16.07 25.61 14.15
CA PRO A 36 15.71 25.89 15.55
C PRO A 36 14.31 25.35 15.92
N PHE A 37 13.87 24.25 15.30
CA PHE A 37 12.54 23.69 15.48
C PHE A 37 12.54 22.55 16.50
N GLU A 38 11.69 22.64 17.52
CA GLU A 38 11.50 21.57 18.50
C GLU A 38 10.48 20.53 18.06
N ARG A 39 9.53 20.93 17.20
CA ARG A 39 8.41 20.13 16.70
C ARG A 39 8.33 20.27 15.18
N VAL A 40 7.70 19.31 14.51
CA VAL A 40 7.56 19.34 13.04
C VAL A 40 6.49 20.32 12.58
N ALA A 41 5.37 20.41 13.30
CA ALA A 41 4.22 21.22 12.88
C ALA A 41 4.55 22.69 12.55
N PRO A 42 5.37 23.42 13.35
CA PRO A 42 5.80 24.78 13.02
C PRO A 42 6.56 24.90 11.70
N ILE A 43 7.31 23.88 11.30
CA ILE A 43 8.02 23.88 10.01
C ILE A 43 7.01 23.97 8.87
N LEU A 44 5.89 23.23 8.96
CA LEU A 44 4.85 23.26 7.94
C LEU A 44 4.09 24.60 7.91
N ASP A 45 4.06 25.32 9.03
CA ASP A 45 3.50 26.68 9.10
C ASP A 45 4.41 27.71 8.42
N GLU A 46 5.72 27.51 8.50
CA GLU A 46 6.73 28.40 7.89
C GLU A 46 7.05 28.05 6.43
N LEU A 47 6.70 26.86 5.96
CA LEU A 47 6.94 26.39 4.58
C LEU A 47 5.90 26.95 3.59
N ILE A 48 5.87 28.27 3.45
CA ILE A 48 4.90 29.03 2.65
C ILE A 48 5.38 29.37 1.23
N GLU A 49 6.68 29.42 1.01
CA GLU A 49 7.26 29.78 -0.28
C GLU A 49 7.26 28.56 -1.24
N PRO A 50 7.07 28.77 -2.55
CA PRO A 50 7.17 27.70 -3.52
C PRO A 50 8.52 26.99 -3.48
N ILE A 51 8.51 25.66 -3.59
CA ILE A 51 9.72 24.84 -3.67
C ILE A 51 9.83 24.26 -5.06
N GLU A 52 10.95 24.51 -5.73
CA GLU A 52 11.30 23.88 -7.00
C GLU A 52 12.27 22.71 -6.76
N THR A 53 11.94 21.57 -7.36
CA THR A 53 12.79 20.39 -7.47
C THR A 53 13.17 20.18 -8.92
N ALA A 54 14.03 19.21 -9.22
CA ALA A 54 14.45 18.94 -10.61
C ALA A 54 13.30 18.66 -11.59
N THR A 55 12.14 18.21 -11.10
CA THR A 55 11.03 17.74 -11.95
C THR A 55 9.68 18.38 -11.63
N ALA A 56 9.56 19.14 -10.54
CA ALA A 56 8.29 19.64 -10.03
C ALA A 56 8.44 20.94 -9.24
N THR A 57 7.41 21.78 -9.32
CA THR A 57 7.25 22.97 -8.48
C THR A 57 6.06 22.77 -7.55
N TYR A 58 6.26 23.02 -6.27
CA TYR A 58 5.25 22.92 -5.23
C TYR A 58 4.90 24.32 -4.74
N ASP A 59 3.76 24.85 -5.18
CA ASP A 59 3.37 26.24 -4.86
C ASP A 59 3.12 26.46 -3.36
N LYS A 60 2.62 25.43 -2.67
CA LYS A 60 2.21 25.49 -1.27
C LYS A 60 2.64 24.24 -0.49
N PRO A 61 3.95 24.03 -0.30
CA PRO A 61 4.48 22.78 0.22
C PRO A 61 4.00 22.48 1.66
N GLY A 62 3.84 23.49 2.52
CA GLY A 62 3.28 23.30 3.86
C GLY A 62 1.81 22.83 3.86
N GLU A 63 0.97 23.35 2.94
CA GLU A 63 -0.41 22.89 2.79
C GLU A 63 -0.47 21.45 2.24
N LEU A 64 0.40 21.12 1.28
CA LEU A 64 0.49 19.78 0.69
C LEU A 64 0.91 18.71 1.69
N LEU A 65 1.85 19.02 2.58
CA LEU A 65 2.35 18.09 3.59
C LEU A 65 1.49 18.01 4.85
N ARG A 66 0.59 18.97 5.08
CA ARG A 66 -0.26 19.01 6.29
C ARG A 66 -1.02 17.70 6.56
N PRO A 67 -1.63 17.03 5.57
CA PRO A 67 -2.32 15.75 5.78
C PRO A 67 -1.40 14.61 6.24
N PHE A 68 -0.09 14.79 6.10
CA PHE A 68 0.95 13.82 6.47
C PHE A 68 1.62 14.17 7.80
N LEU A 69 1.17 15.20 8.51
CA LEU A 69 1.75 15.59 9.80
C LEU A 69 1.90 14.41 10.77
N PRO A 70 0.94 13.49 10.94
CA PRO A 70 1.12 12.34 11.83
C PRO A 70 2.28 11.42 11.45
N GLU A 71 2.53 11.22 10.16
CA GLU A 71 3.70 10.48 9.67
C GLU A 71 4.99 11.26 9.89
N LEU A 72 4.94 12.58 9.66
CA LEU A 72 6.11 13.44 9.82
C LEU A 72 6.53 13.58 11.28
N GLU A 73 5.59 13.59 12.23
CA GLU A 73 5.89 13.63 13.67
C GLU A 73 6.70 12.42 14.15
N MET A 74 6.80 11.34 13.36
CA MET A 74 7.68 10.20 13.65
C MET A 74 9.17 10.54 13.67
N MET A 75 9.58 11.71 13.15
CA MET A 75 10.98 12.18 13.26
C MET A 75 11.28 12.88 14.59
N GLU A 76 10.26 13.26 15.37
CA GLU A 76 10.46 14.02 16.60
C GLU A 76 11.28 13.31 17.70
N PRO A 77 11.23 11.96 17.83
CA PRO A 77 12.12 11.23 18.71
C PRO A 77 13.61 11.44 18.48
N LEU A 78 14.02 11.99 17.31
CA LEU A 78 15.41 12.34 17.05
C LEU A 78 15.92 13.51 17.89
N LYS A 79 15.04 14.42 18.34
CA LYS A 79 15.39 15.49 19.29
C LYS A 79 14.84 15.26 20.69
N HIS A 80 13.76 14.48 20.80
CA HIS A 80 13.07 14.17 22.06
C HIS A 80 13.07 12.66 22.28
N PRO A 81 14.15 12.08 22.83
CA PRO A 81 14.29 10.63 22.93
C PRO A 81 13.05 9.95 23.54
N ALA A 82 12.52 8.97 22.81
CA ALA A 82 11.39 8.15 23.22
C ALA A 82 11.74 6.68 22.93
N PRO A 83 11.12 5.71 23.66
CA PRO A 83 11.29 4.30 23.36
C PRO A 83 10.89 4.00 21.90
N PRO A 84 11.62 3.11 21.21
CA PRO A 84 11.26 2.69 19.87
C PRO A 84 9.89 2.00 19.89
N THR A 85 9.14 2.14 18.80
CA THR A 85 7.84 1.47 18.60
C THR A 85 7.90 0.40 17.51
N TYR A 86 9.06 0.26 16.87
CA TYR A 86 9.35 -0.68 15.79
C TYR A 86 10.85 -0.92 15.70
N ARG A 87 11.23 -2.00 15.03
CA ARG A 87 12.62 -2.30 14.66
C ARG A 87 12.71 -2.48 13.16
N ILE A 88 13.73 -1.89 12.55
CA ILE A 88 13.99 -2.07 11.12
C ILE A 88 15.38 -2.69 10.96
N LEU A 89 15.40 -3.82 10.27
CA LEU A 89 16.59 -4.58 9.96
C LEU A 89 16.97 -4.34 8.49
N ALA A 90 18.25 -4.30 8.18
CA ALA A 90 18.72 -4.38 6.80
C ALA A 90 18.52 -5.80 6.24
N GLU A 91 18.82 -5.99 4.95
CA GLU A 91 18.69 -7.31 4.31
C GLU A 91 19.62 -8.38 4.90
N ASN A 92 20.72 -7.98 5.54
CA ASN A 92 21.63 -8.87 6.27
C ASN A 92 21.18 -9.16 7.71
N LEU A 93 19.98 -8.70 8.11
CA LEU A 93 19.38 -8.81 9.44
C LEU A 93 20.08 -8.00 10.55
N GLU A 94 21.00 -7.11 10.21
CA GLU A 94 21.53 -6.13 11.15
C GLU A 94 20.52 -5.01 11.36
N GLU A 95 20.43 -4.50 12.59
CA GLU A 95 19.51 -3.42 12.93
C GLU A 95 20.03 -2.09 12.35
N LEU A 96 19.16 -1.38 11.62
CA LEU A 96 19.47 -0.06 11.10
C LEU A 96 19.56 0.95 12.23
N ASP A 97 20.28 2.05 11.99
CA ASP A 97 20.28 3.14 12.94
C ASP A 97 18.91 3.83 13.01
N GLN A 98 18.69 4.61 14.07
CA GLN A 98 17.41 5.26 14.35
C GLN A 98 16.96 6.18 13.20
N PHE A 99 17.91 6.84 12.53
CA PHE A 99 17.61 7.78 11.46
C PHE A 99 17.18 7.04 10.18
N GLU A 100 17.94 6.02 9.76
CA GLU A 100 17.62 5.19 8.60
C GLU A 100 16.29 4.44 8.78
N ALA A 101 16.07 3.88 9.97
CA ALA A 101 14.83 3.21 10.33
C ALA A 101 13.64 4.18 10.22
N MET A 102 13.76 5.38 10.81
CA MET A 102 12.70 6.39 10.74
C MET A 102 12.46 6.86 9.30
N GLU A 103 13.49 7.10 8.49
CA GLU A 103 13.32 7.51 7.09
C GLU A 103 12.52 6.47 6.30
N LEU A 104 12.86 5.17 6.42
CA LEU A 104 12.14 4.10 5.74
C LEU A 104 10.68 3.99 6.21
N MET A 105 10.42 4.20 7.50
CA MET A 105 9.06 4.17 8.04
C MET A 105 8.21 5.32 7.51
N ILE A 106 8.74 6.55 7.53
CA ILE A 106 8.05 7.72 6.96
C ILE A 106 7.84 7.52 5.45
N CYS A 107 8.88 7.06 4.73
CA CYS A 107 8.81 6.75 3.30
C CYS A 107 7.67 5.75 3.01
N GLN A 108 7.63 4.62 3.72
CA GLN A 108 6.58 3.61 3.57
C GLN A 108 5.18 4.21 3.76
N GLN A 109 4.97 5.04 4.79
CA GLN A 109 3.64 5.57 5.13
C GLN A 109 3.19 6.70 4.21
N VAL A 110 4.06 7.66 3.92
CA VAL A 110 3.77 8.79 3.02
C VAL A 110 3.46 8.28 1.62
N ILE A 111 4.33 7.44 1.06
CA ILE A 111 4.13 6.89 -0.29
C ILE A 111 2.90 5.99 -0.33
N THR A 112 2.57 5.26 0.75
CA THR A 112 1.34 4.46 0.78
C THR A 112 0.10 5.33 0.55
N LYS A 113 -0.01 6.45 1.27
CA LYS A 113 -1.13 7.38 1.15
C LYS A 113 -1.15 8.09 -0.20
N GLU A 114 0.00 8.55 -0.68
CA GLU A 114 0.12 9.21 -1.97
C GLU A 114 -0.28 8.28 -3.13
N LEU A 115 0.28 7.06 -3.15
CA LEU A 115 -0.04 6.08 -4.18
C LEU A 115 -1.47 5.58 -4.09
N GLU A 116 -2.11 5.57 -2.91
CA GLU A 116 -3.55 5.30 -2.81
C GLU A 116 -4.37 6.28 -3.67
N GLN A 117 -4.03 7.58 -3.61
CA GLN A 117 -4.70 8.60 -4.41
C GLN A 117 -4.37 8.45 -5.91
N ILE A 118 -3.10 8.25 -6.25
CA ILE A 118 -2.66 8.08 -7.65
C ILE A 118 -3.32 6.84 -8.28
N ASN A 119 -3.26 5.69 -7.59
CA ASN A 119 -3.94 4.46 -8.03
C ASN A 119 -5.45 4.69 -8.22
N SER A 120 -6.08 5.45 -7.32
CA SER A 120 -7.52 5.76 -7.41
C SER A 120 -7.87 6.49 -8.70
N LEU A 121 -7.03 7.44 -9.12
CA LEU A 121 -7.23 8.26 -10.31
C LEU A 121 -6.93 7.49 -11.60
N LEU A 122 -5.83 6.74 -11.62
CA LEU A 122 -5.37 6.01 -12.80
C LEU A 122 -6.19 4.73 -13.05
N CYS A 123 -6.34 3.88 -12.03
CA CYS A 123 -6.94 2.54 -12.19
C CYS A 123 -8.40 2.60 -12.65
N GLY A 124 -9.18 3.56 -12.17
CA GLY A 124 -10.60 3.70 -12.50
C GLY A 124 -10.87 3.96 -13.97
N THR A 125 -9.89 4.47 -14.72
CA THR A 125 -10.01 4.80 -16.15
C THR A 125 -9.66 3.63 -17.07
N CYS A 126 -8.97 2.62 -16.54
CA CYS A 126 -8.39 1.54 -17.34
C CYS A 126 -9.34 0.37 -17.64
N GLY A 127 -10.46 0.26 -16.93
CA GLY A 127 -11.36 -0.90 -17.03
C GLY A 127 -10.71 -2.24 -16.65
N CYS A 128 -9.59 -2.19 -15.92
CA CYS A 128 -8.83 -3.37 -15.53
C CYS A 128 -9.55 -4.13 -14.41
N THR A 129 -9.75 -5.44 -14.59
CA THR A 129 -10.41 -6.30 -13.59
C THR A 129 -9.45 -7.21 -12.84
N LEU A 130 -8.14 -7.06 -13.05
CA LEU A 130 -7.11 -8.02 -12.62
C LEU A 130 -7.10 -8.27 -11.10
N CYS A 131 -7.30 -7.22 -10.29
CA CYS A 131 -7.39 -7.31 -8.83
C CYS A 131 -8.79 -7.71 -8.32
N CYS A 132 -9.78 -7.85 -9.21
CA CYS A 132 -11.18 -8.12 -8.88
C CYS A 132 -11.67 -9.51 -9.34
N VAL A 133 -10.78 -10.35 -9.87
CA VAL A 133 -11.10 -11.70 -10.33
C VAL A 133 -10.18 -12.73 -9.68
N GLY A 134 -10.71 -13.93 -9.45
CA GLY A 134 -9.91 -15.07 -9.03
C GLY A 134 -8.97 -15.57 -10.15
N PRO A 135 -8.07 -16.51 -9.85
CA PRO A 135 -7.14 -17.06 -10.85
C PRO A 135 -7.86 -17.71 -12.03
N THR A 136 -7.22 -17.75 -13.20
CA THR A 136 -7.71 -18.52 -14.35
C THR A 136 -7.46 -20.02 -14.17
N ALA A 137 -7.95 -20.84 -15.10
CA ALA A 137 -7.84 -22.30 -14.99
C ALA A 137 -6.39 -22.81 -15.02
N ASP A 138 -5.56 -22.10 -15.78
CA ASP A 138 -4.17 -22.37 -16.12
C ASP A 138 -3.18 -21.79 -15.10
N MET A 139 -3.62 -20.89 -14.21
CA MET A 139 -2.79 -20.38 -13.12
C MET A 139 -2.54 -21.43 -12.03
N GLY A 140 -1.33 -21.42 -11.46
CA GLY A 140 -0.94 -22.31 -10.38
C GLY A 140 -1.67 -22.04 -9.05
N HIS A 141 -2.11 -20.80 -8.82
CA HIS A 141 -2.87 -20.42 -7.62
C HIS A 141 -4.33 -20.88 -7.70
N ASP A 142 -4.86 -21.51 -6.65
CA ASP A 142 -6.26 -21.99 -6.62
C ASP A 142 -7.27 -20.91 -6.22
N PHE A 143 -6.82 -19.86 -5.54
CA PHE A 143 -7.65 -18.74 -5.12
C PHE A 143 -6.83 -17.44 -5.07
N PHE A 144 -7.54 -16.32 -4.96
CA PHE A 144 -6.99 -15.02 -4.64
C PHE A 144 -7.61 -14.52 -3.33
N GLU A 145 -6.78 -14.11 -2.38
CA GLU A 145 -7.21 -13.61 -1.07
C GLU A 145 -7.16 -12.08 -1.03
N ILE A 146 -8.25 -11.49 -0.53
CA ILE A 146 -8.35 -10.05 -0.27
C ILE A 146 -8.56 -9.89 1.23
N PRO A 147 -7.51 -9.57 2.01
CA PRO A 147 -7.65 -9.30 3.44
C PRO A 147 -8.61 -8.13 3.71
N LEU A 148 -9.44 -8.27 4.72
CA LEU A 148 -10.45 -7.29 5.12
C LEU A 148 -10.35 -7.01 6.62
N SER A 149 -10.54 -5.75 6.99
CA SER A 149 -10.90 -5.39 8.36
C SER A 149 -12.33 -5.87 8.66
N ALA A 150 -12.65 -6.02 9.96
CA ALA A 150 -13.98 -6.46 10.37
C ALA A 150 -15.12 -5.57 9.81
N PRO A 151 -15.02 -4.22 9.79
CA PRO A 151 -16.04 -3.37 9.18
C PRO A 151 -16.19 -3.57 7.66
N GLU A 152 -15.10 -3.83 6.94
CA GLU A 152 -15.11 -4.00 5.48
C GLU A 152 -15.87 -5.27 5.04
N THR A 153 -16.04 -6.25 5.94
CA THR A 153 -16.89 -7.43 5.66
C THR A 153 -18.34 -7.08 5.34
N ALA A 154 -18.82 -5.91 5.77
CA ALA A 154 -20.17 -5.42 5.47
C ALA A 154 -20.33 -4.93 4.02
N LEU A 155 -19.23 -4.70 3.29
CA LEU A 155 -19.25 -4.27 1.89
C LEU A 155 -19.62 -5.39 0.92
N PHE A 156 -19.70 -6.64 1.39
CA PHE A 156 -19.90 -7.82 0.57
C PHE A 156 -21.11 -8.63 1.06
N ALA A 157 -22.11 -8.78 0.19
CA ALA A 157 -23.26 -9.64 0.44
C ALA A 157 -22.93 -11.12 0.10
N LEU A 158 -21.97 -11.69 0.82
CA LEU A 158 -21.49 -13.06 0.64
C LEU A 158 -21.69 -13.90 1.91
N ALA A 159 -21.64 -15.23 1.75
CA ALA A 159 -21.61 -16.15 2.89
C ALA A 159 -20.40 -15.85 3.78
N ARG A 160 -20.60 -15.96 5.11
CA ARG A 160 -19.55 -15.79 6.13
C ARG A 160 -19.24 -17.13 6.76
N ILE A 161 -18.02 -17.60 6.57
CA ILE A 161 -17.49 -18.82 7.19
C ILE A 161 -16.66 -18.39 8.40
N ASP A 162 -17.29 -18.53 9.56
CA ASP A 162 -16.71 -18.15 10.85
C ASP A 162 -17.03 -19.25 11.86
N ASN A 163 -16.09 -20.18 12.03
CA ASN A 163 -16.22 -21.30 12.94
C ASN A 163 -14.87 -21.62 13.59
N ASP A 164 -14.86 -22.54 14.54
CA ASP A 164 -13.66 -22.89 15.30
C ASP A 164 -12.51 -23.42 14.42
N ASP A 165 -12.83 -24.06 13.30
CA ASP A 165 -11.83 -24.59 12.38
C ASP A 165 -11.22 -23.48 11.53
N SER A 166 -12.04 -22.57 10.99
CA SER A 166 -11.55 -21.44 10.19
C SER A 166 -10.65 -20.52 11.02
N ARG A 167 -11.02 -20.27 12.28
CA ARG A 167 -10.26 -19.41 13.21
C ARG A 167 -8.88 -19.97 13.62
N LYS A 168 -8.64 -21.27 13.41
CA LYS A 168 -7.37 -21.94 13.74
C LYS A 168 -6.44 -22.08 12.53
N LEU A 169 -6.93 -21.72 11.33
CA LEU A 169 -6.22 -21.90 10.08
C LEU A 169 -6.01 -20.56 9.39
N THR A 170 -5.05 -20.55 8.47
CA THR A 170 -4.86 -19.51 7.46
C THR A 170 -5.25 -20.08 6.09
N ALA A 171 -5.44 -19.20 5.11
CA ALA A 171 -5.73 -19.64 3.74
C ALA A 171 -4.63 -20.53 3.12
N ASN A 172 -3.40 -20.43 3.65
CA ASN A 172 -2.21 -21.16 3.18
C ASN A 172 -1.76 -22.28 4.14
N SER A 173 -2.58 -22.66 5.11
CA SER A 173 -2.25 -23.75 6.04
C SER A 173 -2.14 -25.09 5.32
N GLU A 174 -1.24 -25.97 5.78
CA GLU A 174 -1.09 -27.33 5.24
C GLU A 174 -2.40 -28.13 5.35
N LYS A 175 -3.09 -28.01 6.50
CA LYS A 175 -4.45 -28.52 6.66
C LYS A 175 -5.44 -27.56 5.98
N VAL A 176 -6.06 -28.04 4.91
CA VAL A 176 -7.07 -27.28 4.15
C VAL A 176 -8.41 -27.26 4.88
N LEU A 177 -8.98 -26.06 5.09
CA LEU A 177 -10.34 -25.89 5.60
C LEU A 177 -11.35 -26.52 4.63
N GLN A 178 -12.22 -27.38 5.17
CA GLN A 178 -13.34 -27.97 4.44
C GLN A 178 -14.63 -27.17 4.72
N VAL A 179 -15.38 -26.85 3.68
CA VAL A 179 -16.71 -26.24 3.75
C VAL A 179 -17.64 -27.12 2.93
N ASN A 180 -18.68 -27.68 3.56
CA ASN A 180 -19.59 -28.64 2.92
C ASN A 180 -18.83 -29.80 2.23
N ASP A 181 -17.88 -30.41 2.95
CA ASP A 181 -17.05 -31.54 2.48
C ASP A 181 -16.19 -31.24 1.23
N THR A 182 -15.95 -29.96 0.93
CA THR A 182 -15.08 -29.54 -0.17
C THR A 182 -14.07 -28.49 0.32
N PRO A 183 -12.85 -28.43 -0.26
CA PRO A 183 -11.90 -27.37 0.03
C PRO A 183 -12.51 -25.98 -0.12
N PHE A 184 -12.19 -25.07 0.79
CA PHE A 184 -12.77 -23.71 0.79
C PHE A 184 -12.59 -22.98 -0.56
N TYR A 185 -11.46 -23.18 -1.24
CA TYR A 185 -11.16 -22.58 -2.55
C TYR A 185 -11.86 -23.25 -3.75
N GLN A 186 -12.66 -24.30 -3.52
CA GLN A 186 -13.54 -24.91 -4.54
C GLN A 186 -15.00 -24.51 -4.39
N ASN A 187 -15.33 -23.74 -3.36
CA ASN A 187 -16.68 -23.21 -3.13
C ASN A 187 -16.92 -21.92 -3.94
N GLN A 188 -18.10 -21.30 -3.79
CA GLN A 188 -18.34 -19.95 -4.31
C GLN A 188 -17.55 -18.89 -3.50
N PRO A 189 -17.32 -17.68 -4.04
CA PRO A 189 -16.75 -16.57 -3.27
C PRO A 189 -17.45 -16.40 -1.93
N ALA A 190 -16.66 -16.32 -0.87
CA ALA A 190 -17.15 -16.18 0.49
C ALA A 190 -16.15 -15.40 1.36
N LEU A 191 -16.64 -14.91 2.50
CA LEU A 191 -15.82 -14.30 3.52
C LEU A 191 -15.41 -15.35 4.54
N TYR A 192 -14.13 -15.39 4.87
CA TYR A 192 -13.57 -16.34 5.82
C TYR A 192 -12.92 -15.61 6.98
N HIS A 193 -13.22 -16.05 8.20
CA HIS A 193 -12.53 -15.58 9.39
C HIS A 193 -11.41 -16.56 9.74
N TRP A 194 -10.20 -16.20 9.33
CA TRP A 194 -8.96 -16.93 9.58
C TRP A 194 -8.37 -16.57 10.93
N GLN A 195 -7.32 -17.29 11.33
CA GLN A 195 -6.48 -16.94 12.47
C GLN A 195 -5.99 -15.49 12.44
N GLN A 196 -5.65 -14.99 11.24
CA GLN A 196 -5.11 -13.64 11.02
C GLN A 196 -6.16 -12.56 10.76
N GLY A 197 -7.45 -12.89 10.86
CA GLY A 197 -8.56 -11.97 10.62
C GLY A 197 -9.42 -12.34 9.41
N TRP A 198 -10.16 -11.36 8.89
CA TRP A 198 -11.12 -11.59 7.80
C TRP A 198 -10.45 -11.50 6.43
N SER A 199 -10.95 -12.29 5.49
CA SER A 199 -10.64 -12.11 4.07
C SER A 199 -11.84 -12.47 3.18
N LEU A 200 -11.85 -11.88 1.99
CA LEU A 200 -12.63 -12.36 0.86
C LEU A 200 -11.76 -13.33 0.05
N ILE A 201 -12.25 -14.55 -0.14
CA ILE A 201 -11.63 -15.53 -1.03
C ILE A 201 -12.33 -15.51 -2.38
N LEU A 202 -11.55 -15.34 -3.45
CA LEU A 202 -11.95 -15.47 -4.85
C LEU A 202 -11.34 -16.73 -5.47
N PRO A 203 -12.07 -17.85 -5.50
CA PRO A 203 -11.69 -19.09 -6.18
C PRO A 203 -11.36 -18.91 -7.67
N LYS A 204 -10.75 -19.94 -8.28
CA LYS A 204 -10.56 -20.02 -9.73
C LYS A 204 -11.83 -19.67 -10.51
N LYS A 205 -11.69 -18.85 -11.56
CA LYS A 205 -12.77 -18.37 -12.46
C LYS A 205 -13.88 -17.59 -11.76
N SER A 206 -13.66 -17.14 -10.53
CA SER A 206 -14.64 -16.33 -9.81
C SER A 206 -14.39 -14.83 -9.99
N ARG A 207 -15.36 -14.01 -9.59
CA ARG A 207 -15.30 -12.54 -9.68
C ARG A 207 -15.74 -11.94 -8.35
N CYS A 208 -15.18 -10.79 -8.01
CA CYS A 208 -15.67 -9.97 -6.91
C CYS A 208 -17.15 -9.64 -7.14
N PRO A 209 -18.04 -9.78 -6.14
CA PRO A 209 -19.47 -9.52 -6.32
C PRO A 209 -19.77 -8.03 -6.59
N ASN A 210 -18.82 -7.15 -6.25
CA ASN A 210 -18.92 -5.71 -6.52
C ASN A 210 -18.32 -5.31 -7.88
N LEU A 211 -17.93 -6.27 -8.73
CA LEU A 211 -17.43 -6.01 -10.07
C LEU A 211 -18.61 -5.93 -11.06
N ASP A 212 -18.84 -4.76 -11.63
CA ASP A 212 -19.90 -4.54 -12.61
C ASP A 212 -19.67 -5.41 -13.85
N ALA A 213 -20.73 -6.11 -14.28
CA ALA A 213 -20.63 -7.07 -15.38
C ALA A 213 -20.47 -6.39 -16.75
N ALA A 214 -21.02 -5.19 -16.91
CA ALA A 214 -21.03 -4.48 -18.20
C ALA A 214 -19.77 -3.64 -18.42
N SER A 215 -19.36 -2.87 -17.41
CA SER A 215 -18.23 -1.94 -17.48
C SER A 215 -16.91 -2.54 -16.99
N GLY A 216 -16.96 -3.61 -16.20
CA GLY A 216 -15.78 -4.13 -15.50
C GLY A 216 -15.29 -3.21 -14.36
N GLY A 217 -16.04 -2.16 -14.00
CA GLY A 217 -15.71 -1.27 -12.89
C GLY A 217 -16.15 -1.81 -11.53
N CYS A 218 -15.51 -1.35 -10.45
CA CYS A 218 -15.97 -1.65 -9.09
C CYS A 218 -17.16 -0.75 -8.72
N MET A 219 -18.31 -1.33 -8.39
CA MET A 219 -19.53 -0.62 -8.03
C MET A 219 -19.42 0.16 -6.72
N ILE A 220 -18.50 -0.26 -5.84
CA ILE A 220 -18.23 0.41 -4.56
C ILE A 220 -16.89 1.15 -4.56
N TYR A 221 -16.40 1.61 -5.72
CA TYR A 221 -15.04 2.14 -5.86
C TYR A 221 -14.62 3.15 -4.77
N PRO A 222 -15.44 4.13 -4.35
CA PRO A 222 -15.08 5.05 -3.26
C PRO A 222 -14.99 4.39 -1.88
N GLN A 223 -15.75 3.30 -1.67
CA GLN A 223 -15.87 2.59 -0.39
C GLN A 223 -15.04 1.30 -0.37
N ARG A 224 -14.29 1.01 -1.45
CA ARG A 224 -13.57 -0.25 -1.60
C ARG A 224 -12.61 -0.49 -0.41
N PRO A 225 -12.37 -1.77 -0.05
CA PRO A 225 -11.47 -2.11 1.04
C PRO A 225 -10.08 -1.49 0.87
N GLY A 226 -9.38 -1.22 1.98
CA GLY A 226 -8.07 -0.56 1.99
C GLY A 226 -7.06 -1.26 1.08
N VAL A 227 -7.00 -2.60 1.09
CA VAL A 227 -6.12 -3.36 0.20
C VAL A 227 -6.43 -3.14 -1.28
N CYS A 228 -7.72 -2.99 -1.64
CA CYS A 228 -8.16 -2.71 -3.00
C CYS A 228 -7.81 -1.30 -3.47
N ARG A 229 -7.29 -0.43 -2.59
CA ARG A 229 -6.84 0.92 -2.93
C ARG A 229 -5.34 1.00 -3.22
N LYS A 230 -4.60 -0.08 -2.97
CA LYS A 230 -3.17 -0.22 -3.25
C LYS A 230 -2.82 -1.14 -4.44
N PRO A 231 -3.64 -1.30 -5.51
CA PRO A 231 -3.59 -2.54 -6.26
C PRO A 231 -2.50 -2.64 -7.34
N GLN A 232 -1.86 -1.55 -7.78
CA GLN A 232 -1.01 -1.61 -8.99
C GLN A 232 0.38 -1.00 -8.83
N ILE A 233 0.53 0.11 -8.12
CA ILE A 233 1.82 0.61 -7.65
C ILE A 233 1.76 0.79 -6.14
N PHE A 234 2.75 0.27 -5.41
CA PHE A 234 2.74 0.34 -3.95
C PHE A 234 4.17 0.32 -3.38
N PRO A 235 4.39 1.01 -2.24
CA PRO A 235 5.71 1.01 -1.62
C PRO A 235 5.97 -0.36 -0.98
N TYR A 236 7.19 -0.82 -1.22
CA TYR A 236 7.82 -1.93 -0.52
C TYR A 236 9.17 -1.42 0.00
N ALA A 237 9.11 -0.30 0.73
CA ALA A 237 10.25 0.24 1.45
C ALA A 237 10.52 -0.61 2.70
N LEU A 238 9.45 -1.15 3.30
CA LEU A 238 9.48 -2.05 4.45
C LEU A 238 8.70 -3.34 4.18
N GLU A 239 9.28 -4.47 4.59
CA GLU A 239 8.63 -5.77 4.64
C GLU A 239 8.45 -6.22 6.09
N ARG A 240 7.27 -6.74 6.46
CA ARG A 240 7.02 -7.24 7.83
C ARG A 240 7.78 -8.55 8.06
N ALA A 241 8.51 -8.66 9.17
CA ALA A 241 9.23 -9.87 9.59
C ALA A 241 8.82 -10.29 11.01
N ALA A 242 7.65 -10.93 11.14
CA ALA A 242 7.05 -11.27 12.44
C ALA A 242 7.89 -12.24 13.28
N GLU A 243 8.68 -13.09 12.63
CA GLU A 243 9.65 -13.99 13.26
C GLU A 243 10.78 -13.26 14.01
N HIS A 244 10.93 -11.96 13.79
CA HIS A 244 11.97 -11.12 14.40
C HIS A 244 11.42 -10.09 15.39
N ASP A 245 10.14 -10.19 15.73
CA ASP A 245 9.53 -9.39 16.80
C ASP A 245 10.26 -9.59 18.12
N ARG A 246 10.32 -8.53 18.92
CA ARG A 246 10.89 -8.56 20.26
C ARG A 246 9.97 -7.88 21.25
N ILE A 247 10.06 -8.32 22.51
CA ILE A 247 9.46 -7.63 23.63
C ILE A 247 10.57 -6.83 24.31
N GLU A 248 10.39 -5.52 24.42
CA GLU A 248 11.32 -4.62 25.11
C GLU A 248 10.50 -3.69 26.01
N ASP A 249 10.89 -3.58 27.29
CA ASP A 249 10.19 -2.77 28.30
C ASP A 249 8.66 -2.94 28.33
N ASP A 250 8.17 -4.19 28.28
CA ASP A 250 6.75 -4.56 28.20
C ASP A 250 6.00 -4.08 26.94
N HIS A 251 6.74 -3.75 25.87
CA HIS A 251 6.19 -3.37 24.56
C HIS A 251 6.59 -4.37 23.47
N ASP A 252 5.62 -4.76 22.63
CA ASP A 252 5.85 -5.54 21.42
C ASP A 252 6.44 -4.63 20.33
N LEU A 253 7.70 -4.87 19.98
CA LEU A 253 8.39 -4.22 18.88
C LEU A 253 8.24 -5.04 17.60
N ALA A 254 7.36 -4.56 16.73
CA ALA A 254 7.20 -5.13 15.40
C ALA A 254 8.49 -4.93 14.58
N ALA A 255 9.01 -6.04 14.05
CA ALA A 255 10.18 -6.02 13.19
C ALA A 255 9.83 -5.93 11.69
N TYR A 256 10.65 -5.19 10.96
CA TYR A 256 10.56 -5.02 9.52
C TYR A 256 11.93 -5.15 8.87
N ILE A 257 11.98 -5.53 7.60
CA ILE A 257 13.19 -5.52 6.76
C ILE A 257 13.11 -4.33 5.81
N GLY A 258 14.17 -3.52 5.78
CA GLY A 258 14.38 -2.43 4.83
C GLY A 258 14.64 -2.97 3.43
N ARG A 259 13.79 -2.59 2.48
CA ARG A 259 13.80 -3.06 1.10
C ARG A 259 14.03 -1.96 0.08
N GLY A 260 13.59 -0.73 0.37
CA GLY A 260 13.82 0.44 -0.49
C GLY A 260 13.24 0.32 -1.91
N LYS A 261 12.11 -0.38 -2.09
CA LYS A 261 11.54 -0.69 -3.41
C LYS A 261 10.17 -0.06 -3.63
N LEU A 262 9.85 0.17 -4.91
CA LEU A 262 8.51 0.46 -5.39
C LEU A 262 8.06 -0.70 -6.29
N LEU A 263 7.04 -1.45 -5.88
CA LEU A 263 6.50 -2.55 -6.68
C LEU A 263 5.43 -2.04 -7.63
N ALA A 264 5.48 -2.48 -8.88
CA ALA A 264 4.55 -2.12 -9.94
C ALA A 264 4.05 -3.37 -10.68
N VAL A 265 2.73 -3.51 -10.79
CA VAL A 265 2.06 -4.65 -11.42
C VAL A 265 2.05 -4.48 -12.94
N TRP A 266 2.96 -5.17 -13.63
CA TRP A 266 3.20 -5.05 -15.06
C TRP A 266 1.98 -5.39 -15.93
N ASP A 267 1.08 -6.24 -15.44
CA ASP A 267 -0.14 -6.60 -16.18
C ASP A 267 -1.18 -5.48 -16.21
N CYS A 268 -1.02 -4.45 -15.40
CA CYS A 268 -1.93 -3.31 -15.39
C CYS A 268 -1.70 -2.42 -16.62
N PRO A 269 -2.76 -2.08 -17.40
CA PRO A 269 -2.63 -1.25 -18.60
C PRO A 269 -1.90 0.08 -18.36
N TYR A 270 -2.27 0.84 -17.33
CA TYR A 270 -1.60 2.13 -17.09
C TYR A 270 -0.17 1.95 -16.59
N VAL A 271 0.16 0.86 -15.89
CA VAL A 271 1.54 0.63 -15.42
C VAL A 271 2.47 0.42 -16.61
N ARG A 272 2.00 -0.27 -17.67
CA ARG A 272 2.76 -0.39 -18.92
C ARG A 272 2.88 0.93 -19.66
N GLU A 273 1.78 1.69 -19.70
CA GLU A 273 1.73 2.98 -20.39
C GLU A 273 2.61 4.04 -19.73
N LEU A 274 2.62 4.08 -18.40
CA LEU A 274 3.33 5.06 -17.57
C LEU A 274 4.61 4.50 -16.95
N LYS A 275 5.23 3.50 -17.58
CA LYS A 275 6.40 2.79 -17.03
C LYS A 275 7.52 3.76 -16.66
N ASP A 276 7.82 4.70 -17.55
CA ASP A 276 8.94 5.63 -17.39
C ASP A 276 8.63 6.68 -16.31
N GLU A 277 7.38 7.17 -16.23
CA GLU A 277 6.94 8.05 -15.15
C GLU A 277 6.95 7.35 -13.79
N ILE A 278 6.55 6.08 -13.71
CA ILE A 278 6.60 5.28 -12.48
C ILE A 278 8.06 5.08 -12.04
N ALA A 279 8.97 4.78 -12.97
CA ALA A 279 10.39 4.66 -12.69
C ALA A 279 10.99 5.99 -12.19
N THR A 280 10.63 7.11 -12.84
CA THR A 280 11.04 8.46 -12.43
C THR A 280 10.51 8.81 -11.04
N TYR A 281 9.23 8.52 -10.76
CA TYR A 281 8.64 8.70 -9.43
C TYR A 281 9.41 7.90 -8.37
N ALA A 282 9.74 6.62 -8.64
CA ALA A 282 10.53 5.80 -7.73
C ALA A 282 11.90 6.42 -7.45
N GLU A 283 12.63 6.83 -8.49
CA GLU A 283 13.94 7.45 -8.38
C GLU A 283 13.91 8.75 -7.55
N LEU A 284 12.95 9.63 -7.80
CA LEU A 284 12.77 10.87 -7.03
C LEU A 284 12.45 10.59 -5.54
N CYS A 285 11.78 9.48 -5.26
CA CYS A 285 11.54 8.97 -3.92
C CYS A 285 12.75 8.22 -3.33
N GLY A 286 13.82 8.00 -4.08
CA GLY A 286 14.96 7.18 -3.64
C GLY A 286 14.60 5.70 -3.47
N LEU A 287 13.69 5.17 -4.30
CA LEU A 287 13.27 3.78 -4.33
C LEU A 287 13.69 3.10 -5.63
N GLU A 288 13.95 1.80 -5.57
CA GLU A 288 14.17 0.96 -6.74
C GLU A 288 12.82 0.51 -7.35
N PRO A 289 12.51 0.83 -8.62
CA PRO A 289 11.29 0.36 -9.27
C PRO A 289 11.42 -1.11 -9.69
N VAL A 290 10.44 -1.93 -9.32
CA VAL A 290 10.38 -3.35 -9.67
C VAL A 290 9.04 -3.65 -10.35
N PHE A 291 9.10 -3.97 -11.63
CA PHE A 291 7.93 -4.35 -12.42
C PHE A 291 7.77 -5.87 -12.44
N LYS A 292 6.63 -6.39 -11.98
CA LYS A 292 6.34 -7.83 -11.94
C LYS A 292 4.95 -8.14 -12.48
N GLU A 293 4.83 -9.28 -13.15
CA GLU A 293 3.53 -9.86 -13.50
C GLU A 293 2.76 -10.23 -12.23
N ASN A 294 1.44 -10.10 -12.28
CA ASN A 294 0.55 -10.47 -11.20
C ASN A 294 0.24 -11.96 -11.25
N LYS A 295 0.19 -12.63 -10.09
CA LYS A 295 -0.25 -14.04 -9.98
C LYS A 295 0.55 -15.00 -10.88
N ALA A 296 1.81 -14.66 -11.19
CA ALA A 296 2.77 -15.46 -11.94
C ALA A 296 3.67 -16.29 -11.01
#